data_AF-A0A923MLI2-F1
#
_entry.id   AF-A0A923MLI2-F1
#
_cell.length_a   1.000
_cell.length_b   1.000
_cell.length_c   1.000
_cell.angle_alpha   90.00
_cell.angle_beta   90.00
_cell.angle_gamma   90.00
#
_symmetry.space_group_name_H-M   'P 1'
#
loop_
_entity.id
_entity.type
_entity.pdbx_description
1 polymer ?
#
loop_
_entity_poly.entity_id
_entity_poly.type
_entity_poly.pdbx_seq_one_letter_code
_entity_poly.pdbx_strand_id
1 'polypeptide(L)'
;MVDYEFYSSVYHGGAIPADDWAELEARAADQLRRYKRIYTVTAPDEQAEGMAVCAMAEALHNVDLIVSGDAGAVQSASIGSVSTSYGSAAATAVDVSEKGQAKALYRAACLYLDICRGVG
;
A
#
# COMPACT_ATOMS: atom_id res chain seq x y z
N MET A 1 -7.38 -6.49 13.81
CA MET A 1 -8.33 -5.87 12.87
C MET A 1 -8.17 -4.39 13.07
N VAL A 2 -7.82 -3.68 12.01
CA VAL A 2 -7.66 -2.23 12.00
C VAL A 2 -8.99 -1.65 11.56
N ASP A 3 -9.62 -0.82 12.38
CA ASP A 3 -10.89 -0.20 12.02
C ASP A 3 -10.67 1.00 11.08
N TYR A 4 -11.76 1.45 10.46
CA TYR A 4 -11.72 2.60 9.57
C TYR A 4 -11.38 3.90 10.31
N GLU A 5 -11.69 3.97 11.61
CA GLU A 5 -11.34 5.11 12.45
C GLU A 5 -9.82 5.23 12.62
N PHE A 6 -9.11 4.12 12.85
CA PHE A 6 -7.66 4.09 12.86
C PHE A 6 -7.09 4.50 11.50
N TYR A 7 -7.63 3.98 10.39
CA TYR A 7 -7.20 4.35 9.04
C TYR A 7 -7.31 5.86 8.79
N SER A 8 -8.45 6.45 9.13
CA SER A 8 -8.74 7.86 8.86
C SER A 8 -8.10 8.82 9.87
N SER A 9 -8.03 8.44 11.14
CA SER A 9 -7.68 9.35 12.25
C SER A 9 -6.28 9.16 12.80
N VAL A 10 -5.71 7.94 12.71
CA VAL A 10 -4.35 7.65 13.21
C VAL A 10 -3.36 7.54 12.05
N TYR A 11 -3.71 6.74 11.02
CA TYR A 11 -2.92 6.60 9.81
C TYR A 11 -3.08 7.81 8.86
N HIS A 12 -4.17 8.56 8.99
CA HIS A 12 -4.52 9.73 8.16
C HIS A 12 -4.68 9.41 6.67
N GLY A 13 -5.20 8.22 6.36
CA GLY A 13 -5.53 7.81 5.01
C GLY A 13 -6.86 8.37 4.52
N GLY A 14 -6.98 8.56 3.20
CA GLY A 14 -8.18 9.08 2.55
C GLY A 14 -8.42 8.54 1.15
N ALA A 15 -7.63 7.56 0.71
CA ALA A 15 -7.78 6.95 -0.61
C ALA A 15 -8.92 5.92 -0.65
N ILE A 16 -9.16 5.22 0.45
CA ILE A 16 -10.13 4.11 0.53
C ILE A 16 -11.46 4.61 1.14
N PRO A 17 -12.59 4.44 0.44
CA PRO A 17 -13.92 4.67 1.01
C PRO A 17 -14.23 3.74 2.19
N ALA A 18 -15.03 4.20 3.16
CA ALA A 18 -15.40 3.40 4.33
C ALA A 18 -16.04 2.05 3.98
N ASP A 19 -16.84 2.01 2.90
CA ASP A 19 -17.54 0.82 2.45
C ASP A 19 -16.58 -0.27 1.91
N ASP A 20 -15.44 0.14 1.36
CA ASP A 20 -14.42 -0.78 0.78
C ASP A 20 -13.38 -1.21 1.83
N TRP A 21 -13.31 -0.51 2.97
CA TRP A 21 -12.27 -0.69 3.97
C TRP A 21 -12.17 -2.12 4.50
N ALA A 22 -13.31 -2.72 4.86
CA ALA A 22 -13.34 -4.03 5.51
C ALA A 22 -12.72 -5.13 4.63
N GLU A 23 -12.93 -5.09 3.31
CA GLU A 23 -12.34 -6.07 2.39
C GLU A 23 -10.83 -5.86 2.25
N LEU A 24 -10.42 -4.61 2.02
CA LEU A 24 -9.01 -4.27 1.79
C LEU A 24 -8.15 -4.48 3.04
N GLU A 25 -8.68 -4.15 4.22
CA GLU A 25 -8.04 -4.43 5.50
C GLU A 25 -7.82 -5.93 5.70
N ALA A 26 -8.85 -6.75 5.46
CA ALA A 26 -8.75 -8.20 5.63
C ALA A 26 -7.68 -8.81 4.71
N ARG A 27 -7.66 -8.39 3.43
CA ARG A 27 -6.64 -8.82 2.44
C ARG A 27 -5.23 -8.38 2.88
N ALA A 28 -5.07 -7.15 3.36
CA ALA A 28 -3.80 -6.64 3.86
C ALA A 28 -3.33 -7.39 5.12
N ALA A 29 -4.22 -7.62 6.08
CA ALA A 29 -3.94 -8.34 7.31
C ALA A 29 -3.55 -9.81 7.05
N ASP A 30 -4.22 -10.48 6.11
CA ASP A 30 -3.88 -11.84 5.68
C ASP A 30 -2.48 -11.90 5.08
N GLN A 31 -2.12 -10.92 4.25
CA GLN A 31 -0.79 -10.84 3.67
C GLN A 31 0.28 -10.54 4.73
N LEU A 32 0.00 -9.67 5.69
CA LEU A 32 0.91 -9.43 6.82
C LEU A 32 1.09 -10.70 7.67
N ARG A 33 0.01 -11.44 7.93
CA ARG A 33 0.08 -12.75 8.62
C ARG A 33 0.95 -13.74 7.85
N ARG A 34 0.89 -13.72 6.50
CA ARG A 34 1.79 -14.51 5.66
C ARG A 34 3.24 -14.07 5.83
N TYR A 35 3.55 -12.77 5.84
CA TYR A 35 4.91 -12.28 6.08
C TYR A 35 5.46 -12.73 7.43
N LYS A 36 4.69 -12.61 8.51
CA LYS A 36 5.09 -13.09 9.85
C LYS A 36 5.38 -14.59 9.92
N ARG A 37 4.81 -15.40 9.02
CA ARG A 37 5.07 -16.85 8.95
C ARG A 37 6.36 -17.19 8.20
N ILE A 38 6.76 -16.38 7.24
CA ILE A 38 7.88 -16.70 6.33
C ILE A 38 9.13 -15.85 6.61
N TYR A 39 8.98 -14.73 7.32
CA TYR A 39 10.03 -13.77 7.66
C TYR A 39 10.00 -13.44 9.15
N THR A 40 11.13 -12.95 9.64
CA THR A 40 11.17 -12.25 10.93
C THR A 40 10.63 -10.85 10.71
N VAL A 41 9.54 -10.50 11.40
CA VAL A 41 8.89 -9.19 11.34
C VAL A 41 8.99 -8.57 12.72
N THR A 42 9.61 -7.40 12.81
CA THR A 42 9.72 -6.61 14.04
C THR A 42 8.95 -5.31 13.86
N ALA A 43 8.13 -4.98 14.86
CA ALA A 43 7.40 -3.72 14.93
C ALA A 43 8.11 -2.77 15.90
N PRO A 44 8.49 -1.55 15.49
CA PRO A 44 9.16 -0.58 16.36
C PRO A 44 8.26 -0.05 17.48
N ASP A 45 6.94 -0.04 17.28
CA ASP A 45 5.94 0.40 18.25
C ASP A 45 4.61 -0.38 18.09
N GLU A 46 3.68 -0.18 19.02
CA GLU A 46 2.39 -0.89 19.07
C GLU A 46 1.45 -0.54 17.89
N GLN A 47 1.64 0.61 17.24
CA GLN A 47 0.80 1.08 16.13
C GLN A 47 1.37 0.67 14.76
N ALA A 48 2.67 0.39 14.68
CA ALA A 48 3.37 0.10 13.44
C ALA A 48 2.73 -1.02 12.60
N GLU A 49 2.20 -2.07 13.23
CA GLU A 49 1.47 -3.11 12.49
C GLU A 49 0.17 -2.60 11.88
N GLY A 50 -0.57 -1.76 12.61
CA GLY A 50 -1.77 -1.11 12.11
C GLY A 50 -1.47 -0.19 10.93
N MET A 51 -0.41 0.62 11.05
CA MET A 51 0.08 1.50 9.99
C MET A 51 0.50 0.70 8.74
N ALA A 52 1.17 -0.44 8.92
CA ALA A 52 1.55 -1.33 7.83
C ALA A 52 0.32 -1.91 7.11
N VAL A 53 -0.70 -2.34 7.85
CA VAL A 53 -1.96 -2.84 7.27
C VAL A 53 -2.65 -1.75 6.45
N CYS A 54 -2.73 -0.52 6.97
CA CYS A 54 -3.28 0.61 6.21
C CYS A 54 -2.52 0.90 4.91
N ALA A 55 -1.20 0.95 4.96
CA ALA A 55 -0.37 1.17 3.77
C ALA A 55 -0.50 0.05 2.73
N MET A 56 -0.59 -1.20 3.20
CA MET A 56 -0.83 -2.35 2.34
C MET A 56 -2.24 -2.31 1.72
N ALA A 57 -3.26 -1.91 2.48
CA ALA A 57 -4.63 -1.75 1.97
C ALA A 57 -4.68 -0.69 0.86
N GLU A 58 -3.99 0.45 1.02
CA GLU A 58 -3.92 1.47 -0.04
C GLU A 58 -3.17 0.98 -1.28
N ALA A 59 -2.12 0.17 -1.10
CA ALA A 59 -1.43 -0.46 -2.22
C ALA A 59 -2.34 -1.44 -2.98
N LEU A 60 -3.19 -2.21 -2.28
CA LEU A 60 -4.20 -3.07 -2.89
C LEU A 60 -5.24 -2.24 -3.64
N HIS A 61 -5.77 -1.19 -3.02
CA HIS A 61 -6.78 -0.33 -3.63
C HIS A 61 -6.27 0.32 -4.91
N ASN A 62 -5.04 0.83 -4.90
CA ASN A 62 -4.41 1.41 -6.10
C ASN A 62 -4.26 0.38 -7.23
N VAL A 63 -3.92 -0.87 -6.91
CA VAL A 63 -3.85 -1.95 -7.90
C VAL A 63 -5.25 -2.24 -8.46
N ASP A 64 -6.26 -2.35 -7.60
CA ASP A 64 -7.64 -2.63 -7.98
C ASP A 64 -8.19 -1.52 -8.90
N LEU A 65 -7.89 -0.24 -8.62
CA LEU A 65 -8.24 0.89 -9.50
C LEU A 65 -7.58 0.80 -10.87
N ILE A 66 -6.29 0.44 -10.94
CA ILE A 66 -5.56 0.32 -12.20
C ILE A 66 -6.08 -0.85 -13.03
N VAL A 67 -6.38 -1.98 -12.39
CA VAL A 67 -6.91 -3.18 -13.05
C VAL A 67 -8.34 -2.95 -13.57
N SER A 68 -9.18 -2.26 -12.80
CA SER A 68 -10.56 -1.93 -13.19
C SER A 68 -10.65 -0.82 -14.26
N GLY A 69 -9.54 -0.08 -14.49
CA GLY A 69 -9.52 1.07 -15.40
C GLY A 69 -10.09 2.35 -14.77
N ASP A 70 -10.45 2.30 -13.49
CA ASP A 70 -10.95 3.42 -12.68
C ASP A 70 -9.82 4.26 -12.06
N ALA A 71 -8.56 3.91 -12.33
CA ALA A 71 -7.40 4.78 -12.14
C ALA A 71 -7.46 5.96 -13.14
N GLY A 72 -8.54 6.75 -13.07
CA GLY A 72 -8.68 8.01 -13.79
C GLY A 72 -7.43 8.85 -13.57
N ALA A 73 -6.88 9.34 -14.69
CA ALA A 73 -5.63 10.09 -14.82
C ALA A 73 -5.07 10.58 -13.48
N VAL A 74 -4.08 9.87 -12.94
CA VAL A 74 -3.29 10.29 -11.77
C VAL A 74 -2.88 11.75 -11.99
N GLN A 75 -3.66 12.68 -11.41
CA GLN A 75 -3.42 14.11 -11.55
C GLN A 75 -2.17 14.38 -10.74
N SER A 76 -1.07 14.50 -11.47
CA SER A 76 0.19 15.07 -11.04
C SER A 76 -0.06 16.25 -10.09
N ALA A 77 0.08 16.02 -8.78
CA ALA A 77 0.22 17.10 -7.83
C ALA A 77 1.56 17.76 -8.16
N SER A 78 1.48 18.96 -8.74
CA SER A 78 2.64 19.74 -9.17
C SER A 78 3.45 20.15 -7.94
N ILE A 79 4.43 19.33 -7.55
CA ILE A 79 5.54 19.78 -6.72
C ILE A 79 6.36 20.73 -7.58
N GLY A 80 6.48 21.96 -7.10
CA GLY A 80 6.97 23.12 -7.84
C GLY A 80 8.22 22.87 -8.68
N SER A 81 8.16 23.39 -9.91
CA SER A 81 9.31 23.79 -10.73
C SER A 81 10.39 22.75 -10.97
N VAL A 82 10.04 21.62 -11.59
CA VAL A 82 10.96 20.98 -12.55
C VAL A 82 10.13 20.63 -13.79
N SER A 83 10.30 21.43 -14.84
CA SER A 83 9.70 21.18 -16.15
C SER A 83 10.37 19.96 -16.78
N THR A 84 9.77 18.78 -16.61
CA THR A 84 10.00 17.64 -17.49
C THR A 84 8.73 17.41 -18.29
N SER A 85 8.81 17.71 -19.59
CA SER A 85 7.79 17.38 -20.57
C SER A 85 7.67 15.86 -20.70
N TYR A 86 6.82 15.24 -19.88
CA TYR A 86 6.41 13.85 -20.09
C TYR A 86 5.21 13.87 -21.03
N GLY A 87 5.49 13.57 -22.31
CA GLY A 87 4.48 13.22 -23.28
C GLY A 87 3.55 12.15 -22.70
N SER A 88 2.27 12.37 -22.90
CA SER A 88 1.16 11.44 -22.67
C SER A 88 1.55 9.99 -22.99
N ALA A 89 1.29 9.09 -22.02
CA ALA A 89 1.37 7.63 -22.07
C ALA A 89 2.69 6.91 -21.68
N ALA A 90 3.72 7.59 -21.16
CA ALA A 90 4.99 6.90 -20.80
C ALA A 90 5.70 7.38 -19.51
N ALA A 91 4.95 7.79 -18.48
CA ALA A 91 5.49 8.00 -17.13
C ALA A 91 4.97 6.91 -16.17
N THR A 92 5.76 5.85 -16.03
CA THR A 92 5.54 4.64 -15.19
C THR A 92 4.23 3.88 -15.45
N ALA A 93 4.25 2.92 -16.38
CA ALA A 93 3.29 1.82 -16.32
C ALA A 93 3.49 1.12 -14.96
N VAL A 94 2.55 1.31 -14.04
CA VAL A 94 2.55 0.62 -12.75
C VAL A 94 2.53 -0.87 -13.04
N ASP A 95 3.55 -1.60 -12.57
CA ASP A 95 3.62 -3.05 -12.72
C ASP A 95 2.53 -3.70 -11.86
N VAL A 96 1.37 -3.95 -12.46
CA VAL A 96 0.23 -4.64 -11.84
C VAL A 96 0.30 -6.16 -12.01
N SER A 97 1.42 -6.71 -12.52
CA SER A 97 1.61 -8.17 -12.49
C SER A 97 1.61 -8.68 -11.05
N GLU A 98 1.32 -9.96 -10.82
CA GLU A 98 1.39 -10.57 -9.48
C GLU A 98 2.71 -10.28 -8.76
N LYS A 99 3.82 -10.25 -9.51
CA LYS A 99 5.14 -9.92 -9.00
C LYS A 99 5.26 -8.44 -8.61
N GLY A 100 4.71 -7.54 -9.42
CA GLY A 100 4.65 -6.11 -9.16
C GLY A 100 3.79 -5.78 -7.93
N GLN A 101 2.60 -6.38 -7.83
CA GLN A 101 1.71 -6.27 -6.68
C GLN A 101 2.38 -6.77 -5.40
N ALA A 102 2.99 -7.96 -5.43
CA ALA A 102 3.71 -8.51 -4.27
C ALA A 102 4.86 -7.60 -3.81
N LYS A 103 5.54 -6.94 -4.75
CA LYS A 103 6.60 -5.97 -4.47
C LYS A 103 6.05 -4.68 -3.87
N ALA A 104 4.92 -4.17 -4.37
CA ALA A 104 4.25 -2.99 -3.84
C ALA A 104 3.80 -3.23 -2.39
N LEU A 105 3.16 -4.36 -2.11
CA LEU A 105 2.72 -4.74 -0.77
C LEU A 105 3.89 -4.90 0.20
N TYR A 106 4.96 -5.56 -0.23
CA TYR A 106 6.16 -5.71 0.60
C TYR A 106 6.79 -4.35 0.93
N ARG A 107 6.88 -3.44 -0.05
CA ARG A 107 7.38 -2.07 0.16
C ARG A 107 6.51 -1.29 1.12
N ALA A 108 5.19 -1.39 1.00
CA ALA A 108 4.24 -0.72 1.90
C ALA A 108 4.40 -1.22 3.35
N ALA A 109 4.51 -2.53 3.54
CA ALA A 109 4.74 -3.11 4.86
C ALA A 109 6.07 -2.63 5.49
N CYS A 110 7.15 -2.57 4.69
CA CYS A 110 8.47 -2.13 5.13
C CYS A 110 8.56 -0.64 5.48
N LEU A 111 7.53 0.17 5.23
CA LEU A 111 7.51 1.56 5.72
C LEU A 111 7.39 1.64 7.24
N TYR A 112 6.74 0.64 7.84
CA TYR A 112 6.43 0.63 9.27
C TYR A 112 7.01 -0.58 9.99
N LEU A 113 7.44 -1.62 9.27
CA LEU A 113 7.93 -2.87 9.84
C LEU A 113 9.33 -3.22 9.34
N ASP A 114 10.16 -3.71 10.26
CA ASP A 114 11.42 -4.34 9.91
C ASP A 114 11.16 -5.78 9.50
N ILE A 115 11.19 -6.04 8.19
CA ILE A 115 10.96 -7.38 7.63
C ILE A 115 12.29 -7.95 7.13
N CYS A 116 12.84 -8.90 7.88
CA CYS A 116 14.10 -9.56 7.58
C CYS A 116 13.84 -10.99 7.07
N ARG A 117 14.30 -11.29 5.86
CA ARG A 117 14.59 -12.67 5.45
C ARG A 117 15.82 -13.11 6.22
N GLY A 118 15.63 -13.92 7.27
CA GLY A 118 16.74 -14.41 8.09
C GLY A 118 17.90 -14.86 7.19
N VAL A 119 19.06 -14.23 7.37
CA VAL A 119 20.31 -14.77 6.84
C VAL A 119 20.62 -16.00 7.68
N GLY A 120 20.48 -17.17 7.07
CA GLY A 120 21.05 -18.40 7.60
C GLY A 120 22.56 -18.38 7.47
#